data_AF-A0A6N8XJK9-F1
#
_entry.id   AF-A0A6N8XJK9-F1
#
_cell.length_a   1.000
_cell.length_b   1.000
_cell.length_c   1.000
_cell.angle_alpha   90.00
_cell.angle_beta   90.00
_cell.angle_gamma   90.00
#
_symmetry.space_group_name_H-M   'P 1'
#
loop_
_entity.id
_entity.type
_entity.pdbx_description
1 polymer ?
#
loop_
_entity_poly.entity_id
_entity_poly.type
_entity_poly.pdbx_seq_one_letter_code
_entity_poly.pdbx_strand_id
1 'polypeptide(L)'
;MRRRGEPVTEPDDLERRFDSLKGANLNLDLTRGKPAAEQLDLADELDGYLGGNYVGEDGTDVRNYGMLRGLPEARALGARLLDVAPDEVIAGGNASLTLMFFVLDAAM
;
A
#
# COMPACT_ATOMS: atom_id res chain seq x y z
N MET A 1 7.01 -42.33 10.12
CA MET A 1 8.28 -42.57 9.39
C MET A 1 8.33 -41.62 8.20
N ARG A 2 9.01 -40.46 8.31
CA ARG A 2 9.22 -39.53 7.18
C ARG A 2 10.41 -40.03 6.35
N ARG A 3 10.27 -40.11 5.01
CA ARG A 3 11.43 -40.34 4.12
C ARG A 3 12.34 -39.11 4.16
N ARG A 4 13.63 -39.37 4.32
CA ARG A 4 14.71 -38.41 4.53
C ARG A 4 15.53 -38.36 3.23
N GLY A 5 15.69 -37.19 2.63
CA GLY A 5 16.70 -36.90 1.61
C GLY A 5 16.34 -37.27 0.17
N GLU A 6 15.70 -36.35 -0.55
CA GLU A 6 15.99 -36.20 -1.99
C GLU A 6 17.32 -35.43 -2.11
N PRO A 7 18.19 -35.72 -3.11
CA PRO A 7 19.52 -35.14 -3.17
C PRO A 7 19.43 -33.65 -3.48
N VAL A 8 20.14 -32.84 -2.69
CA VAL A 8 20.53 -31.49 -3.07
C VAL A 8 21.35 -31.63 -4.36
N THR A 9 20.93 -30.96 -5.43
CA THR A 9 21.61 -30.92 -6.75
C THR A 9 23.13 -30.83 -6.57
N GLU A 10 23.87 -31.74 -7.21
CA GLU A 10 25.34 -31.80 -7.14
C GLU A 10 25.95 -30.42 -7.49
N PRO A 11 27.05 -29.99 -6.84
CA PRO A 11 27.67 -28.68 -7.07
C PRO A 11 27.88 -28.33 -8.55
N ASP A 12 28.30 -29.29 -9.37
CA ASP A 12 28.51 -29.15 -10.81
C ASP A 12 27.21 -28.78 -11.57
N ASP A 13 26.04 -29.20 -11.07
CA ASP A 13 24.75 -28.83 -11.67
C ASP A 13 24.35 -27.39 -11.35
N LEU A 14 24.64 -26.93 -10.14
CA LEU A 14 24.41 -25.53 -9.74
C LEU A 14 25.32 -24.57 -10.52
N GLU A 15 26.58 -24.93 -10.72
CA GLU A 15 27.53 -24.14 -11.52
C GLU A 15 27.06 -24.00 -12.98
N ARG A 16 26.66 -25.11 -13.62
CA ARG A 16 26.10 -25.07 -14.99
C ARG A 16 24.87 -24.17 -15.08
N ARG A 17 23.95 -24.25 -14.11
CA ARG A 17 22.73 -23.41 -14.09
C ARG A 17 23.05 -21.94 -13.87
N PHE A 18 24.02 -21.63 -13.02
CA PHE A 18 24.48 -20.26 -12.80
C PHE A 18 25.16 -19.68 -14.03
N ASP A 19 26.03 -20.44 -14.71
CA ASP A 19 26.68 -20.03 -15.95
C ASP A 19 25.66 -19.77 -17.07
N SER A 20 24.63 -20.63 -17.17
CA SER A 20 23.51 -20.42 -18.10
C SER A 20 22.76 -19.12 -17.80
N LEU A 21 22.48 -18.81 -16.53
CA LEU A 21 21.81 -17.57 -16.12
C LEU A 21 22.68 -16.33 -16.35
N LYS A 22 23.98 -16.40 -16.07
CA LYS A 22 24.93 -15.32 -16.39
C LYS A 22 24.97 -15.04 -17.89
N GLY A 23 25.02 -16.09 -18.71
CA GLY A 23 25.06 -15.99 -20.17
C GLY A 23 23.77 -15.42 -20.79
N ALA A 24 22.65 -15.43 -20.06
CA ALA A 24 21.37 -14.91 -20.53
C ALA A 24 21.27 -13.37 -20.52
N ASN A 25 22.26 -12.66 -19.94
CA ASN A 25 22.32 -11.19 -19.91
C ASN A 25 21.00 -10.52 -19.46
N LEU A 26 20.39 -11.08 -18.41
CA LEU A 26 19.09 -10.65 -17.89
C LEU A 26 19.19 -9.25 -17.25
N ASN A 27 18.21 -8.40 -17.54
CA ASN A 27 18.05 -7.08 -16.91
C ASN A 27 16.74 -7.05 -16.11
N LEU A 28 16.78 -7.61 -14.90
CA LEU A 28 15.62 -7.75 -14.02
C LEU A 28 15.84 -6.96 -12.73
N ASP A 29 14.77 -6.36 -12.22
CA ASP A 29 14.75 -5.59 -10.97
C ASP A 29 13.71 -6.17 -10.02
N LEU A 30 14.19 -6.73 -8.90
CA LEU A 30 13.38 -7.31 -7.82
C LEU A 30 13.34 -6.42 -6.56
N THR A 31 13.77 -5.15 -6.64
CA THR A 31 13.91 -4.26 -5.46
C THR A 31 12.70 -3.37 -5.21
N ARG A 32 11.73 -3.33 -6.13
CA ARG A 32 10.62 -2.36 -6.08
C ARG A 32 9.45 -2.87 -5.24
N GLY A 33 9.33 -2.36 -4.01
CA GLY A 33 8.18 -2.59 -3.12
C GLY A 33 6.98 -1.70 -3.44
N LYS A 34 6.52 -1.68 -4.69
CA LYS A 34 5.36 -0.88 -5.14
C LYS A 34 4.41 -1.73 -5.98
N PRO A 35 3.12 -1.36 -6.08
CA PRO A 35 2.16 -2.07 -6.92
C PRO A 35 2.62 -2.15 -8.39
N ALA A 36 2.25 -3.23 -9.07
CA ALA A 36 2.38 -3.37 -10.52
C ALA A 36 1.38 -2.46 -11.25
N ALA A 37 1.59 -2.22 -12.55
CA ALA A 37 0.71 -1.34 -13.34
C ALA A 37 -0.73 -1.85 -13.33
N GLU A 38 -0.92 -3.16 -13.52
CA GLU A 38 -2.23 -3.81 -13.55
C GLU A 38 -2.97 -3.72 -12.20
N GLN A 39 -2.24 -3.51 -11.10
CA GLN A 39 -2.85 -3.27 -9.79
C GLN A 39 -3.28 -1.80 -9.62
N LEU A 40 -2.59 -0.87 -10.29
CA LEU A 40 -2.98 0.55 -10.32
C LEU A 40 -4.22 0.74 -11.19
N ASP A 41 -4.32 0.02 -12.31
CA ASP A 41 -5.48 0.07 -13.22
C ASP A 41 -6.82 -0.23 -12.51
N LEU A 42 -6.79 -1.03 -11.42
CA LEU A 42 -7.97 -1.31 -10.59
C LEU A 42 -8.57 -0.07 -9.93
N ALA A 43 -7.81 1.02 -9.85
CA ALA A 43 -8.18 2.28 -9.21
C ALA A 43 -8.38 3.42 -10.22
N ASP A 44 -8.30 3.17 -11.54
CA ASP A 44 -8.43 4.21 -12.56
C ASP A 44 -9.75 4.98 -12.47
N GLU A 45 -10.84 4.30 -12.09
CA GLU A 45 -12.16 4.93 -11.92
C GLU A 45 -12.19 5.97 -10.78
N LEU A 46 -11.19 5.99 -9.88
CA LEU A 46 -11.08 7.04 -8.86
C LEU A 46 -10.74 8.41 -9.47
N ASP A 47 -10.10 8.44 -10.64
CA ASP A 47 -9.84 9.70 -11.35
C ASP A 47 -11.16 10.28 -11.89
N GLY A 48 -11.51 11.47 -11.42
CA GLY A 48 -12.78 12.11 -11.75
C GLY A 48 -14.02 11.54 -11.07
N TYR A 49 -13.88 10.56 -10.15
CA TYR A 49 -15.01 9.86 -9.51
C TYR A 49 -16.05 10.78 -8.85
N LEU A 50 -15.61 11.92 -8.33
CA LEU A 50 -16.50 12.89 -7.69
C LEU A 50 -17.53 13.46 -8.67
N GLY A 51 -17.24 13.54 -9.97
CA GLY A 51 -18.19 14.03 -10.97
C GLY A 51 -18.75 15.43 -10.70
N GLY A 52 -18.02 16.27 -9.94
CA GLY A 52 -18.48 17.58 -9.49
C GLY A 52 -19.32 17.59 -8.21
N ASN A 53 -19.57 16.44 -7.59
CA ASN A 53 -20.20 16.34 -6.29
C ASN A 53 -19.15 16.43 -5.17
N TYR A 54 -19.18 17.54 -4.43
CA TYR A 54 -18.25 17.84 -3.33
C TYR A 54 -18.94 17.90 -1.97
N VAL A 55 -20.16 17.37 -1.87
CA VAL A 55 -20.95 17.43 -0.64
C VAL A 55 -20.81 16.10 0.10
N GLY A 56 -20.32 16.15 1.33
CA GLY A 56 -20.27 15.00 2.24
C GLY A 56 -21.66 14.52 2.66
N GLU A 57 -21.75 13.36 3.31
CA GLU A 57 -23.02 12.78 3.75
C GLU A 57 -23.76 13.67 4.77
N ASP A 58 -23.00 14.48 5.54
CA ASP A 58 -23.54 15.44 6.50
C ASP A 58 -23.92 16.81 5.88
N GLY A 59 -23.79 16.94 4.56
CA GLY A 59 -24.07 18.17 3.83
C GLY A 59 -22.91 19.16 3.75
N THR A 60 -21.74 18.83 4.29
CA THR A 60 -20.57 19.73 4.26
C THR A 60 -19.96 19.82 2.86
N ASP A 61 -19.67 21.04 2.40
CA ASP A 61 -18.89 21.27 1.19
C ASP A 61 -17.39 21.04 1.47
N VAL A 62 -16.85 19.92 0.98
CA VAL A 62 -15.48 19.47 1.28
C VAL A 62 -14.39 20.30 0.61
N ARG A 63 -14.76 21.29 -0.22
CA ARG A 63 -13.82 22.23 -0.85
C ARG A 63 -13.39 23.35 0.09
N ASN A 64 -14.09 23.53 1.21
CA ASN A 64 -13.82 24.60 2.17
C ASN A 64 -13.11 24.09 3.44
N TYR A 65 -12.58 25.01 4.23
CA TYR A 65 -11.85 24.69 5.45
C TYR A 65 -12.73 23.97 6.49
N GLY A 66 -12.12 23.05 7.24
CA GLY A 66 -12.77 22.35 8.33
C GLY A 66 -12.17 20.95 8.55
N MET A 67 -12.88 20.13 9.32
CA MET A 67 -12.63 18.69 9.46
C MET A 67 -11.20 18.31 9.86
N LEU A 68 -10.71 18.85 10.99
CA LEU A 68 -9.34 18.60 11.45
C LEU A 68 -9.00 17.10 11.64
N ARG A 69 -10.01 16.26 11.93
CA ARG A 69 -9.83 14.80 12.05
C ARG A 69 -9.99 14.03 10.72
N GLY A 70 -10.30 14.74 9.63
CA GLY A 70 -10.67 14.20 8.33
C GLY A 70 -12.17 13.93 8.18
N LEU A 71 -12.56 13.55 6.95
CA LEU A 71 -13.94 13.27 6.56
C LEU A 71 -14.57 12.16 7.44
N PRO A 72 -15.79 12.36 7.98
CA PRO A 72 -16.48 11.35 8.79
C PRO A 72 -16.59 9.98 8.09
N GLU A 73 -16.90 9.96 6.81
CA GLU A 73 -17.10 8.77 5.98
C GLU A 73 -15.78 8.01 5.77
N ALA A 74 -14.68 8.75 5.56
CA ALA A 74 -13.34 8.17 5.44
C ALA A 74 -12.89 7.54 6.76
N ARG A 75 -13.16 8.21 7.90
CA ARG A 75 -12.89 7.66 9.23
C ARG A 75 -13.72 6.41 9.51
N ALA A 76 -15.00 6.40 9.12
CA ALA A 76 -15.88 5.24 9.24
C ALA A 76 -15.38 4.05 8.38
N LEU A 77 -14.89 4.31 7.16
CA LEU A 77 -14.25 3.27 6.34
C LEU A 77 -12.99 2.71 7.02
N GLY A 78 -12.10 3.59 7.48
CA GLY A 78 -10.87 3.18 8.18
C GLY A 78 -11.16 2.39 9.45
N ALA A 79 -12.16 2.79 10.22
CA ALA A 79 -12.60 2.09 11.42
C ALA A 79 -13.06 0.66 11.13
N ARG A 80 -13.81 0.44 10.02
CA ARG A 80 -14.19 -0.91 9.59
C ARG A 80 -12.99 -1.75 9.15
N LEU A 81 -12.00 -1.15 8.50
CA LEU A 81 -10.79 -1.85 8.04
C LEU A 81 -9.87 -2.24 9.21
N LEU A 82 -9.83 -1.42 10.26
CA LEU A 82 -8.95 -1.58 11.41
C LEU A 82 -9.61 -2.24 12.63
N ASP A 83 -10.93 -2.46 12.59
CA ASP A 83 -11.73 -3.01 13.68
C ASP A 83 -11.66 -2.18 14.98
N VAL A 84 -11.90 -0.86 14.85
CA VAL A 84 -11.90 0.12 15.95
C VAL A 84 -13.10 1.07 15.86
N ALA A 85 -13.31 1.93 16.85
CA ALA A 85 -14.35 2.96 16.76
C ALA A 85 -13.94 4.09 15.78
N PRO A 86 -14.89 4.72 15.06
CA PRO A 86 -14.60 5.88 14.21
C PRO A 86 -13.89 7.03 14.93
N ASP A 87 -14.12 7.20 16.23
CA ASP A 87 -13.47 8.21 17.07
C ASP A 87 -12.00 7.93 17.38
N GLU A 88 -11.54 6.70 17.12
CA GLU A 88 -10.13 6.31 17.24
C GLU A 88 -9.35 6.51 15.93
N VAL A 89 -10.02 6.93 14.85
CA VAL A 89 -9.42 7.10 13.51
C VAL A 89 -9.32 8.57 13.13
N ILE A 90 -8.16 8.96 12.59
CA ILE A 90 -7.92 10.23 11.89
C ILE A 90 -7.64 9.91 10.42
N ALA A 91 -8.30 10.61 9.49
CA ALA A 91 -8.01 10.55 8.07
C ALA A 91 -7.19 11.78 7.65
N GLY A 92 -5.96 11.56 7.20
CA GLY A 92 -5.01 12.63 6.83
C GLY A 92 -4.70 12.66 5.33
N GLY A 93 -3.54 13.21 4.97
CA GLY A 93 -3.04 13.21 3.60
C GLY A 93 -2.65 11.81 3.09
N ASN A 94 -1.92 11.76 1.97
CA ASN A 94 -1.60 10.51 1.26
C ASN A 94 -0.40 9.72 1.83
N ALA A 95 0.16 10.10 2.98
CA ALA A 95 1.35 9.46 3.54
C ALA A 95 1.23 9.31 5.06
N SER A 96 1.13 8.06 5.53
CA SER A 96 1.11 7.74 6.97
C SER A 96 2.42 8.11 7.66
N LEU A 97 3.57 8.01 6.97
CA LEU A 97 4.87 8.37 7.52
C LEU A 97 4.94 9.86 7.92
N THR A 98 4.23 10.74 7.21
CA THR A 98 4.10 12.15 7.58
C THR A 98 3.37 12.33 8.91
N LEU A 99 2.29 11.56 9.14
CA LEU A 99 1.58 11.57 10.43
C LEU A 99 2.47 11.05 11.56
N MET A 100 3.23 9.97 11.32
CA MET A 100 4.20 9.46 12.30
C MET A 100 5.23 10.53 12.66
N PHE A 101 5.79 11.23 11.65
CA PHE A 101 6.73 12.33 11.88
C PHE A 101 6.11 13.43 12.75
N PHE A 102 4.90 13.90 12.43
CA PHE A 102 4.26 14.95 13.22
C PHE A 102 3.97 14.54 14.66
N VAL A 103 3.57 13.29 14.90
CA VAL A 103 3.38 12.80 16.26
C VAL A 103 4.70 12.84 17.03
N LEU A 104 5.80 12.43 16.41
CA LEU A 104 7.12 12.48 17.03
C LEU A 104 7.59 13.92 17.28
N ASP A 105 7.41 14.82 16.31
CA ASP A 105 7.85 16.22 16.37
C ASP A 105 7.02 17.06 17.37
N ALA A 106 5.71 16.82 17.46
CA ALA A 106 4.84 17.59 18.34
C ALA A 106 4.78 17.04 19.78
N ALA A 107 5.10 15.76 19.99
CA ALA A 107 4.98 15.11 21.30
C ALA A 107 6.32 14.92 22.03
N MET A 108 7.47 15.02 21.35
CA MET A 108 8.80 15.01 21.95
C MET A 108 9.42 16.40 21.94
#